data_AF-A0A6B3CF14-F1
#
_entry.id   AF-A0A6B3CF14-F1
#
_cell.length_a   1.000
_cell.length_b   1.000
_cell.length_c   1.000
_cell.angle_alpha   90.00
_cell.angle_beta   90.00
_cell.angle_gamma   90.00
#
_symmetry.space_group_name_H-M   'P 1'
#
loop_
_entity.id
_entity.type
_entity.pdbx_description
1 polymer ?
#
loop_
_entity_poly.entity_id
_entity_poly.type
_entity_poly.pdbx_seq_one_letter_code
_entity_poly.pdbx_strand_id
1 'polypeptide(L)' 'MPDAEDVRRIALSLPDTTEKIAWSMPTFRVAGKMFATLPEEETSLAVRCPKEERDELVLAEPEKFWI' A
#
# COMPACT_ATOMS: atom_id res chain seq x y z
N MET A 1 14.65 8.83 4.66
CA MET A 1 13.97 8.16 3.53
C MET A 1 12.67 7.64 4.10
N PRO A 2 11.53 7.77 3.40
CA PRO A 2 10.28 7.24 3.93
C PRO A 2 10.39 5.72 4.13
N ASP A 3 9.73 5.21 5.16
CA ASP A 3 9.74 3.80 5.55
C ASP A 3 8.34 3.29 5.93
N ALA A 4 8.27 2.06 6.45
CA ALA A 4 7.02 1.43 6.86
C ALA A 4 6.27 2.20 7.96
N GLU A 5 6.98 2.91 8.85
CA GLU A 5 6.35 3.70 9.91
C GLU A 5 5.66 4.94 9.34
N ASP A 6 6.23 5.55 8.29
CA ASP A 6 5.55 6.61 7.54
C ASP A 6 4.25 6.10 6.89
N VAL A 7 4.27 4.89 6.33
CA VAL A 7 3.06 4.26 5.76
C VAL A 7 2.01 4.07 6.84
N ARG A 8 2.36 3.51 8.00
CA ARG A 8 1.44 3.35 9.14
C ARG A 8 0.87 4.67 9.60
N ARG A 9 1.74 5.67 9.82
CA ARG A 9 1.35 7.01 10.29
C ARG A 9 0.35 7.66 9.33
N ILE A 10 0.59 7.57 8.01
CA ILE A 10 -0.31 8.15 7.00
C ILE A 10 -1.60 7.33 6.90
N ALA A 11 -1.52 6.01 6.74
CA ALA A 11 -2.69 5.15 6.58
C ALA A 11 -3.63 5.23 7.79
N LEU A 12 -3.10 5.18 9.01
CA LEU A 12 -3.89 5.24 10.25
C LEU A 12 -4.40 6.65 10.57
N SER A 13 -3.96 7.69 9.85
CA SER A 13 -4.54 9.04 9.95
C SER A 13 -5.85 9.18 9.17
N LEU A 14 -6.15 8.26 8.25
CA LEU A 14 -7.38 8.27 7.47
C LEU A 14 -8.56 7.76 8.34
N PRO A 15 -9.75 8.38 8.26
CA PRO A 15 -10.92 7.95 9.00
C PRO A 15 -11.25 6.46 8.76
N ASP A 16 -11.69 5.78 9.81
CA ASP A 16 -12.13 4.37 9.78
C ASP A 16 -11.10 3.39 9.20
N THR A 17 -9.80 3.71 9.32
CA THR A 17 -8.71 2.85 8.88
C THR A 17 -8.15 1.98 10.00
N THR A 18 -7.95 0.70 9.70
CA THR A 18 -7.33 -0.27 10.61
C THR A 18 -6.20 -1.02 9.92
N GLU A 19 -5.12 -1.29 10.66
CA GLU A 19 -4.10 -2.26 10.29
C GLU A 19 -4.52 -3.68 10.72
N LYS A 20 -4.37 -4.67 9.83
CA LYS A 20 -4.64 -6.08 10.11
C LYS A 20 -3.63 -6.95 9.40
N ILE A 21 -3.17 -8.02 10.07
CA ILE A 21 -2.33 -9.03 9.43
C ILE A 21 -3.19 -9.94 8.55
N ALA A 22 -2.79 -10.09 7.29
CA ALA A 22 -3.34 -11.08 6.36
C ALA A 22 -2.21 -11.65 5.50
N TRP A 23 -2.21 -12.97 5.28
CA TRP A 23 -1.12 -13.67 4.56
C TRP A 23 0.28 -13.33 5.12
N SER A 24 0.39 -13.19 6.43
CA SER A 24 1.62 -12.79 7.15
C SER A 24 2.17 -11.40 6.79
N MET A 25 1.34 -10.51 6.20
CA MET A 25 1.71 -9.13 5.86
C MET A 25 0.74 -8.13 6.52
N PRO A 26 1.21 -6.94 6.94
CA PRO A 26 0.34 -5.84 7.33
C PRO A 26 -0.53 -5.35 6.17
N THR A 27 -1.84 -5.29 6.39
CA THR A 27 -2.82 -4.74 5.45
C THR A 27 -3.57 -3.57 6.07
N PHE A 28 -3.79 -2.50 5.30
CA PHE A 28 -4.55 -1.34 5.71
C PHE A 28 -5.92 -1.35 5.04
N ARG A 29 -6.96 -1.17 5.87
CA ARG A 29 -8.35 -1.32 5.45
C ARG A 29 -9.18 -0.15 5.92
N VAL A 30 -9.98 0.42 5.02
CA VAL A 30 -11.00 1.43 5.32
C VAL A 30 -12.37 0.80 5.21
N ALA A 31 -13.22 0.93 6.23
CA ALA A 31 -14.53 0.29 6.27
C ALA A 31 -14.51 -1.21 5.88
N GLY A 32 -13.46 -1.93 6.32
CA GLY A 32 -13.25 -3.36 6.03
C GLY A 32 -12.64 -3.70 4.66
N LYS A 33 -12.52 -2.72 3.74
CA LYS A 33 -11.95 -2.91 2.40
C LYS A 33 -10.46 -2.56 2.39
N MET A 34 -9.63 -3.47 1.89
CA MET A 34 -8.18 -3.27 1.76
C MET A 34 -7.86 -2.27 0.65
N PHE A 35 -6.95 -1.34 0.96
CA PHE A 35 -6.43 -0.36 0.01
C PHE A 35 -4.89 -0.32 -0.06
N ALA A 36 -4.18 -0.84 0.95
CA ALA A 36 -2.71 -0.92 0.95
C ALA A 36 -2.22 -2.15 1.72
N THR A 37 -1.02 -2.65 1.40
CA THR A 37 -0.31 -3.71 2.13
C THR A 37 1.20 -3.49 2.09
N LEU A 38 1.91 -3.89 3.16
CA LEU A 38 3.37 -3.83 3.27
C LEU A 38 3.97 -5.25 3.13
N PRO A 39 4.30 -5.71 1.91
CA PRO A 39 4.98 -6.98 1.68
C PRO A 39 6.51 -6.88 1.91
N GLU A 40 7.24 -7.96 1.60
CA GLU A 40 8.72 -7.96 1.46
C GLU A 40 9.46 -7.34 2.66
N GLU A 41 9.18 -7.83 3.87
CA GLU A 41 9.76 -7.28 5.11
C GLU A 41 9.48 -5.78 5.30
N GLU A 42 8.35 -5.31 4.78
CA GLU A 42 7.87 -3.93 4.85
C GLU A 42 8.77 -2.93 4.10
N THR A 43 9.53 -3.41 3.12
CA THR A 43 10.42 -2.58 2.29
C THR A 43 9.72 -2.02 1.05
N SER A 44 8.53 -2.53 0.72
CA SER A 44 7.69 -2.06 -0.37
C SER A 44 6.23 -1.90 0.06
N LEU A 45 5.44 -1.20 -0.75
CA LEU A 45 4.03 -0.91 -0.51
C LEU A 45 3.22 -1.25 -1.76
N ALA A 46 2.29 -2.18 -1.66
CA ALA A 46 1.30 -2.37 -2.72
C ALA A 46 0.04 -1.54 -2.40
N VAL A 47 -0.32 -0.63 -3.29
CA VAL A 47 -1.52 0.22 -3.20
C VAL A 47 -2.54 -0.21 -4.24
N ARG A 48 -3.82 -0.15 -3.85
CA ARG A 48 -4.93 -0.40 -4.75
C ARG A 48 -5.04 0.72 -5.79
N CYS A 49 -4.95 0.36 -7.07
CA CYS A 49 -5.21 1.24 -8.21
C CYS A 49 -6.13 0.56 -9.25
N PRO A 50 -6.81 1.33 -10.12
CA PRO A 50 -7.53 0.78 -11.28
C PRO A 50 -6.59 -0.02 -12.18
N LYS A 51 -7.10 -1.10 -12.80
CA LYS A 51 -6.24 -2.01 -13.57
C LYS A 51 -5.68 -1.33 -14.81
N GLU A 52 -6.47 -0.43 -15.38
CA GLU A 52 -6.22 0.33 -16.59
C GLU A 52 -5.07 1.33 -16.39
N GLU A 53 -4.85 1.80 -15.16
CA GLU A 53 -3.82 2.80 -14.84
C GLU A 53 -2.46 2.18 -14.50
N ARG A 54 -2.39 0.86 -14.24
CA ARG A 54 -1.16 0.21 -13.76
C ARG A 54 -0.02 0.32 -14.77
N ASP A 55 -0.29 0.02 -16.03
CA ASP A 55 0.74 0.03 -17.07
C ASP A 55 1.27 1.46 -17.29
N GLU A 56 0.39 2.46 -17.22
CA GLU A 56 0.79 3.88 -17.33
C GLU A 56 1.64 4.34 -16.14
N LEU A 57 1.31 3.93 -14.92
CA LEU A 57 2.11 4.24 -13.73
C LEU A 57 3.52 3.64 -13.81
N VAL A 58 3.63 2.37 -14.23
CA VAL A 58 4.93 1.70 -14.43
C VAL A 58 5.73 2.40 -15.53
N LEU A 59 5.09 2.80 -16.64
CA LEU A 59 5.76 3.53 -17.71
C LEU A 59 6.23 4.93 -17.28
N ALA A 60 5.43 5.62 -16.46
CA ALA A 60 5.75 6.96 -15.99
C ALA A 60 6.92 6.97 -15.00
N GLU A 61 6.93 6.03 -14.04
CA GLU A 61 7.97 5.93 -13.00
C GLU A 61 8.39 4.47 -12.73
N PRO A 62 9.16 3.84 -13.63
CA PRO A 62 9.50 2.41 -13.56
C PRO A 62 10.42 2.03 -12.38
N GLU A 63 11.11 3.02 -11.80
CA GLU A 63 11.92 2.82 -10.58
C GLU A 63 11.05 2.84 -9.30
N LYS A 64 9.78 3.26 -9.40
CA LYS A 64 8.84 3.39 -8.26
C LYS A 64 7.67 2.43 -8.34
N PHE A 65 7.17 2.12 -9.54
CA PHE A 65 6.00 1.28 -9.73
C PHE A 65 6.36 0.02 -10.52
N TRP A 66 5.82 -1.11 -10.09
CA TRP A 66 5.93 -2.42 -10.74
C TRP A 66 4.66 -3.24 -10.53
N ILE A 67 4.48 -4.31 -11.32
CA ILE A 67 3.31 -5.22 -11.30
C ILE A 67 3.78 -6.66 -11.10
#